data_AF-A0A1F6DMM9-F1
#
_entry.id   AF-A0A1F6DMM9-F1
#
_cell.length_a   1.000
_cell.length_b   1.000
_cell.length_c   1.000
_cell.angle_alpha   90.00
_cell.angle_beta   90.00
_cell.angle_gamma   90.00
#
_symmetry.space_group_name_H-M   'P 1'
#
loop_
_entity.id
_entity.type
_entity.pdbx_description
1 polymer ?
#
loop_
_entity_poly.entity_id
_entity_poly.type
_entity_poly.pdbx_seq_one_letter_code
_entity_poly.pdbx_strand_id
1 'polypeptide(L)' 'MKQKLDCLDAEEKVLIKKISEKWKGKRTQEIMNFTHEQLPYKLCAPDEVIPYELITQEDPDHVY' A
#
# COMPACT_ATOMS: atom_id res chain seq x y z
N MET A 1 -8.28 -20.31 4.90
CA MET A 1 -9.35 -19.64 4.13
C MET A 1 -8.72 -19.08 2.86
N LYS A 2 -8.98 -19.66 1.68
CA LYS A 2 -8.52 -19.06 0.41
C LYS A 2 -9.50 -17.96 0.06
N GLN A 3 -9.10 -16.69 0.14
CA GLN A 3 -9.91 -15.59 -0.37
C GLN A 3 -10.21 -15.85 -1.85
N LYS A 4 -11.47 -15.71 -2.26
CA LYS A 4 -11.85 -15.84 -3.67
C LYS A 4 -11.28 -14.64 -4.41
N LEU A 5 -10.28 -14.88 -5.25
CA LEU A 5 -9.76 -13.89 -6.23
C LEU A 5 -10.86 -13.44 -7.23
N ASP A 6 -12.00 -14.12 -7.24
CA ASP A 6 -13.18 -13.82 -8.06
C ASP A 6 -13.91 -12.54 -7.62
N CYS A 7 -13.60 -11.99 -6.44
CA CYS A 7 -14.20 -10.74 -5.94
C CYS A 7 -13.57 -9.47 -6.53
N LEU A 8 -12.44 -9.58 -7.24
CA LEU A 8 -11.77 -8.44 -7.86
C LEU A 8 -12.35 -8.16 -9.25
N ASP A 9 -12.69 -6.91 -9.52
CA ASP A 9 -13.10 -6.46 -10.84
C ASP A 9 -11.90 -6.41 -11.82
N ALA A 10 -12.17 -6.01 -13.07
CA ALA A 10 -11.14 -5.99 -14.11
C ALA A 10 -10.11 -4.87 -13.85
N GLU A 11 -10.57 -3.73 -13.36
CA GLU A 11 -9.79 -2.55 -13.05
C GLU A 11 -8.82 -2.80 -11.89
N GLU A 12 -9.30 -3.42 -10.82
CA GLU A 12 -8.52 -3.84 -9.65
C GLU A 12 -7.42 -4.83 -10.05
N LYS A 13 -7.74 -5.81 -10.91
CA LYS A 13 -6.75 -6.76 -11.44
C LYS A 13 -5.67 -6.05 -12.25
N VAL A 14 -6.04 -5.06 -13.07
CA VAL A 14 -5.08 -4.24 -13.83
C VAL A 14 -4.20 -3.43 -12.88
N LEU A 15 -4.78 -2.83 -11.84
CA LEU A 15 -4.04 -2.06 -10.83
C LEU A 15 -3.02 -2.93 -10.10
N ILE A 16 -3.44 -4.10 -9.58
CA ILE A 16 -2.56 -5.06 -8.90
C ILE A 16 -1.41 -5.49 -9.81
N LYS A 17 -1.69 -5.75 -11.09
CA LYS A 17 -0.65 -6.10 -12.07
C LYS A 17 0.36 -4.96 -12.24
N LYS A 18 -0.09 -3.71 -12.40
CA LYS A 18 0.80 -2.55 -12.50
C LYS A 18 1.68 -2.37 -11.26
N ILE A 19 1.11 -2.54 -10.06
CA ILE A 19 1.86 -2.48 -8.80
C ILE A 19 2.91 -3.59 -8.76
N SER A 20 2.54 -4.82 -9.11
CA SER A 20 3.47 -5.95 -9.16
C SER A 20 4.62 -5.70 -10.13
N GLU A 21 4.33 -5.23 -11.34
CA GLU A 21 5.35 -4.91 -12.34
C GLU A 21 6.29 -3.79 -11.88
N LYS A 22 5.78 -2.76 -11.21
CA LYS A 22 6.58 -1.66 -10.65
C LYS A 22 7.63 -2.16 -9.64
N TRP A 23 7.26 -3.13 -8.81
CA TRP A 23 8.11 -3.62 -7.72
C TRP A 23 8.91 -4.88 -8.07
N LYS A 24 8.59 -5.51 -9.21
CA LYS A 24 9.26 -6.74 -9.65
C LYS A 24 10.77 -6.53 -9.79
N GLY A 25 11.54 -7.34 -9.05
CA GLY A 25 13.01 -7.30 -9.09
C GLY A 25 13.66 -6.17 -8.29
N LYS A 26 12.87 -5.31 -7.62
CA LYS A 26 13.39 -4.31 -6.68
C LYS A 26 13.86 -4.98 -5.38
N ARG A 27 14.93 -4.46 -4.79
CA ARG A 27 15.39 -4.93 -3.48
C ARG A 27 14.41 -4.50 -2.40
N THR A 28 14.22 -5.34 -1.38
CA THR A 28 13.36 -5.00 -0.23
C THR A 28 13.72 -3.64 0.37
N GLN A 29 15.01 -3.33 0.49
CA GLN A 29 15.47 -2.03 1.00
C GLN A 29 15.01 -0.84 0.15
N GLU A 30 14.96 -0.99 -1.18
CA GLU A 30 14.47 0.08 -2.07
C GLU A 30 12.99 0.35 -1.86
N ILE A 31 12.19 -0.72 -1.66
CA ILE A 31 10.77 -0.62 -1.35
C ILE A 31 10.57 0.05 0.01
N MET A 32 11.33 -0.37 1.02
CA MET A 32 11.28 0.23 2.36
C MET A 32 11.65 1.72 2.33
N ASN A 33 12.74 2.08 1.64
CA ASN A 33 13.15 3.47 1.52
C ASN A 33 12.06 4.30 0.83
N PHE A 34 11.47 3.80 -0.26
CA PHE A 34 10.35 4.48 -0.92
C PHE A 34 9.17 4.68 0.04
N THR A 35 8.81 3.67 0.82
CA THR A 35 7.72 3.75 1.80
C THR A 35 8.02 4.76 2.92
N HIS A 36 9.25 4.77 3.44
CA HIS A 36 9.67 5.72 4.48
C HIS A 36 9.75 7.18 3.98
N GLU A 37 9.84 7.40 2.66
CA GLU A 37 9.77 8.74 2.08
C GLU A 37 8.34 9.32 2.02
N GLN A 38 7.32 8.51 2.28
CA GLN A 38 5.94 8.96 2.26
C GLN A 38 5.61 9.78 3.51
N LEU A 39 4.69 10.74 3.35
CA LEU A 39 4.27 11.65 4.42
C LEU A 39 3.86 10.94 5.71
N PRO A 40 3.10 9.82 5.70
CA PRO A 40 2.70 9.17 6.94
C PRO A 40 3.91 8.71 7.78
N TYR A 41 4.91 8.10 7.15
CA TYR A 41 6.14 7.68 7.82
C TYR A 41 7.00 8.83 8.31
N LYS A 42 7.00 9.96 7.60
CA LYS A 42 7.77 11.16 7.99
C LYS A 42 7.19 11.88 9.21
N LEU A 43 5.89 11.73 9.46
CA LEU A 43 5.20 12.39 10.55
C LEU A 43 5.19 11.57 11.84
N CYS A 44 5.34 10.25 11.73
CA CYS A 44 5.33 9.34 12.87
C CYS A 44 6.75 9.10 13.40
N ALA A 45 6.88 8.87 14.71
CA ALA A 45 8.11 8.40 15.30
C ALA A 45 8.45 6.97 14.82
N PRO A 46 9.72 6.55 14.89
CA PRO A 46 10.08 5.15 14.68
C PRO A 46 9.24 4.23 15.59
N ASP A 47 8.72 3.14 15.03
CA ASP A 47 7.87 2.15 15.70
C ASP A 47 6.48 2.66 16.16
N GLU A 48 6.12 3.89 15.82
CA GLU A 48 4.76 4.40 16.03
C GLU A 48 3.80 3.83 14.98
N VAL A 49 2.60 3.48 15.43
CA VAL A 49 1.51 3.07 14.53
C VAL A 49 1.07 4.30 13.74
N ILE A 50 1.10 4.21 12.41
CA ILE A 50 0.63 5.28 11.53
C ILE A 50 -0.89 5.44 11.69
N PRO A 51 -1.39 6.62 12.10
CA PRO A 51 -2.82 6.90 12.16
C PRO A 51 -3.46 6.82 10.78
N TYR A 52 -4.67 6.27 10.69
CA TYR A 52 -5.41 6.14 9.43
C TYR A 52 -5.65 7.49 8.76
N GLU A 53 -5.83 8.54 9.54
CA GLU A 53 -6.03 9.92 9.09
C GLU A 53 -4.85 10.46 8.28
N LEU A 54 -3.66 9.87 8.44
CA LEU A 54 -2.48 10.25 7.66
C LEU A 54 -2.39 9.50 6.32
N ILE A 55 -3.12 8.41 6.15
CA ILE A 55 -3.08 7.58 4.94
C ILE A 55 -4.04 8.15 3.89
N THR A 56 -3.65 9.26 3.27
CA THR A 56 -4.49 9.99 2.30
C THR A 56 -4.72 9.25 0.97
N GLN A 57 -4.14 8.06 0.80
CA GLN A 57 -4.27 7.23 -0.40
C GLN A 57 -5.41 6.21 -0.29
N GLU A 58 -5.95 6.01 0.91
CA GLU A 58 -7.12 5.17 1.15
C GLU A 58 -8.41 5.96 0.91
N ASP A 59 -9.42 5.27 0.41
CA ASP A 59 -10.76 5.83 0.31
C ASP A 59 -11.35 5.97 1.73
N PRO A 60 -11.83 7.16 2.14
CA PRO A 60 -12.44 7.37 3.46
C PRO A 60 -13.59 6.38 3.75
N ASP A 61 -14.31 5.93 2.71
CA ASP A 61 -15.44 5.00 2.85
C ASP A 61 -15.00 3.56 3.17
N HIS A 62 -13.69 3.27 3.16
CA HIS A 62 -13.11 1.97 3.48
C HIS A 62 -12.38 1.92 4.84
N VAL A 63 -12.54 2.94 5.68
CA VAL A 63 -12.04 2.96 7.07
C VAL A 63 -13.14 2.44 8.01
N TYR A 64 -12.93 1.28 8.68
CA TYR A 64 -13.89 0.60 9.56
C TYR A 64 -13.52 0.68 11.04
#